data_AF-A0A7S4G1F6-F1
#
_entry.id   AF-A0A7S4G1F6-F1
#
_cell.length_a   1.000
_cell.length_b   1.000
_cell.length_c   1.000
_cell.angle_alpha   90.00
_cell.angle_beta   90.00
_cell.angle_gamma   90.00
#
_symmetry.space_group_name_H-M   'P 1'
#
loop_
_entity.id
_entity.type
_entity.pdbx_description
1 polymer ?
#
loop_
_entity_poly.entity_id
_entity_poly.type
_entity_poly.pdbx_seq_one_letter_code
_entity_poly.pdbx_strand_id
1 'polypeptide(L)'
;FFSSILHMAETGSEEVATQIQAVYRGHAQRRQTDKLKYDHNQKAVKDYLHQNNIPELMQHLLSLMTYHQPADPKAFMIEELTKIQTHKYADLVEDSDLTTMFEMIDVNKTEFISCGQIKNAMRNLGIPIPRVMSGIPETEKMDIKQWKQHIGANLDVLSGTRYAR
;
A
#
# COMPACT_ATOMS: atom_id res chain seq x y z
N PHE A 1 72.82 -19.42 -9.55
CA PHE A 1 71.90 -19.97 -10.56
C PHE A 1 70.64 -20.57 -9.94
N PHE A 2 70.71 -21.63 -9.12
CA PHE A 2 69.51 -22.25 -8.52
C PHE A 2 68.67 -21.30 -7.62
N SER A 3 69.32 -20.39 -6.88
CA SER A 3 68.62 -19.43 -6.01
C SER A 3 67.81 -18.36 -6.77
N SER A 4 68.24 -17.93 -7.97
CA SER A 4 67.46 -16.99 -8.81
C SER A 4 66.22 -17.62 -9.43
N ILE A 5 66.28 -18.92 -9.79
CA ILE A 5 65.16 -19.63 -10.40
C ILE A 5 64.07 -19.90 -9.35
N LEU A 6 64.46 -20.21 -8.11
CA LEU A 6 63.54 -20.40 -7.00
C LEU A 6 62.81 -19.08 -6.65
N HIS A 7 63.55 -17.96 -6.62
CA HIS A 7 62.97 -16.65 -6.31
C HIS A 7 62.04 -16.12 -7.40
N MET A 8 62.34 -16.41 -8.69
CA MET A 8 61.43 -16.11 -9.81
C MET A 8 60.15 -16.95 -9.80
N ALA A 9 60.21 -18.20 -9.31
CA ALA A 9 59.03 -19.06 -9.19
C ALA A 9 58.10 -18.63 -8.02
N GLU A 10 58.67 -18.18 -6.90
CA GLU A 10 57.91 -17.68 -5.75
C GLU A 10 57.22 -16.34 -6.06
N THR A 11 57.93 -15.41 -6.69
CA THR A 11 57.37 -14.10 -7.08
C THR A 11 56.25 -14.24 -8.11
N GLY A 12 56.39 -15.14 -9.09
CA GLY A 12 55.31 -15.46 -10.03
C GLY A 12 54.08 -16.10 -9.36
N SER A 13 54.28 -16.88 -8.30
CA SER A 13 53.18 -17.49 -7.52
C SER A 13 52.41 -16.45 -6.70
N GLU A 14 53.11 -15.53 -6.05
CA GLU A 14 52.48 -14.42 -5.30
C GLU A 14 51.71 -13.47 -6.20
N GLU A 15 52.24 -13.18 -7.40
CA GLU A 15 51.58 -12.31 -8.38
C GLU A 15 50.28 -12.93 -8.90
N VAL A 16 50.30 -14.24 -9.21
CA VAL A 16 49.10 -15.00 -9.63
C VAL A 16 48.07 -15.07 -8.49
N ALA A 17 48.51 -15.35 -7.26
CA ALA A 17 47.62 -15.36 -6.10
C ALA A 17 46.95 -13.99 -5.87
N THR A 18 47.71 -12.91 -6.03
CA THR A 18 47.21 -11.54 -5.93
C THR A 18 46.18 -11.23 -7.02
N GLN A 19 46.43 -11.67 -8.26
CA GLN A 19 45.50 -11.47 -9.37
C GLN A 19 44.19 -12.24 -9.18
N ILE A 20 44.25 -13.49 -8.70
CA ILE A 20 43.07 -14.31 -8.37
C ILE A 20 42.25 -13.63 -7.26
N GLN A 21 42.90 -13.16 -6.20
CA GLN A 21 42.22 -12.44 -5.11
C GLN A 21 41.55 -11.15 -5.59
N ALA A 22 42.21 -10.39 -6.47
CA ALA A 22 41.65 -9.17 -7.05
C ALA A 22 40.39 -9.46 -7.90
N VAL A 23 40.42 -10.51 -8.72
CA VAL A 23 39.26 -10.97 -9.50
C VAL A 23 38.10 -11.39 -8.60
N TYR A 24 38.39 -12.17 -7.55
CA TYR A 24 37.36 -12.63 -6.61
C TYR A 24 36.69 -11.48 -5.85
N ARG A 25 37.50 -10.51 -5.38
CA ARG A 25 37.00 -9.27 -4.76
C ARG A 25 36.15 -8.46 -5.73
N GLY A 26 36.58 -8.32 -6.98
CA GLY A 26 35.82 -7.61 -8.02
C GLY A 26 34.46 -8.26 -8.31
N HIS A 27 34.39 -9.60 -8.40
CA HIS A 27 33.13 -10.31 -8.56
C HIS A 27 32.19 -10.16 -7.36
N ALA A 28 32.72 -10.23 -6.13
CA ALA A 28 31.93 -10.01 -4.92
C ALA A 28 31.36 -8.58 -4.87
N GLN A 29 32.18 -7.58 -5.21
CA GLN A 29 31.78 -6.17 -5.23
C GLN A 29 30.70 -5.90 -6.28
N ARG A 30 30.81 -6.49 -7.49
CA ARG A 30 29.78 -6.39 -8.54
C ARG A 30 28.44 -6.99 -8.09
N ARG A 31 28.47 -8.20 -7.51
CA ARG A 31 27.26 -8.84 -6.96
C ARG A 31 26.61 -7.99 -5.88
N GLN A 32 27.41 -7.38 -5.01
CA GLN A 32 26.91 -6.48 -3.97
C GLN A 32 26.28 -5.21 -4.57
N THR A 33 26.90 -4.59 -5.58
CA THR A 33 26.33 -3.42 -6.24
C THR A 33 25.06 -3.73 -7.00
N ASP A 34 24.98 -4.89 -7.67
CA ASP A 34 23.77 -5.31 -8.39
C ASP A 34 22.62 -5.59 -7.43
N LYS A 35 22.92 -6.21 -6.29
CA LYS A 35 21.94 -6.40 -5.21
C LYS A 35 21.43 -5.06 -4.66
N LEU A 36 22.31 -4.11 -4.37
CA LEU A 36 21.90 -2.79 -3.88
C LEU A 36 21.02 -2.03 -4.89
N LYS A 37 21.34 -2.11 -6.19
CA LYS A 37 20.50 -1.53 -7.25
C LYS A 37 19.14 -2.21 -7.34
N TYR A 38 19.10 -3.54 -7.24
CA TYR A 38 17.87 -4.31 -7.23
C TYR A 38 16.98 -3.93 -6.03
N ASP A 39 17.55 -3.88 -4.83
CA ASP A 39 16.84 -3.51 -3.60
C ASP A 39 16.30 -2.08 -3.67
N HIS A 40 17.07 -1.14 -4.23
CA HIS A 40 16.63 0.24 -4.45
C HIS A 40 15.45 0.31 -5.43
N ASN A 41 15.54 -0.38 -6.56
CA ASN A 41 14.46 -0.44 -7.55
C ASN A 41 13.20 -1.08 -6.98
N GLN A 42 13.33 -2.17 -6.20
CA GLN A 42 12.19 -2.79 -5.52
C GLN A 42 11.51 -1.81 -4.55
N LYS A 43 12.30 -1.06 -3.77
CA LYS A 43 11.75 -0.06 -2.86
C LYS A 43 11.00 1.03 -3.63
N ALA A 44 11.58 1.57 -4.70
CA ALA A 44 10.97 2.61 -5.51
C ALA A 44 9.63 2.15 -6.13
N VAL A 45 9.58 0.92 -6.65
CA VAL A 45 8.34 0.32 -7.19
C VAL A 45 7.30 0.18 -6.09
N LYS A 46 7.68 -0.37 -4.93
CA LYS A 46 6.78 -0.56 -3.80
C LYS A 46 6.22 0.78 -3.30
N ASP A 47 7.08 1.79 -3.17
CA ASP A 47 6.68 3.13 -2.76
C ASP A 47 5.70 3.74 -3.76
N TYR A 48 5.96 3.63 -5.07
CA TYR A 48 5.05 4.12 -6.10
C TYR A 48 3.67 3.46 -6.04
N LEU A 49 3.63 2.13 -5.91
CA LEU A 49 2.38 1.36 -5.81
C LEU A 49 1.55 1.79 -4.60
N HIS A 50 2.18 1.92 -3.43
CA HIS A 50 1.49 2.35 -2.20
C HIS A 50 1.09 3.82 -2.23
N GLN A 51 1.92 4.73 -2.75
CA GLN A 51 1.58 6.16 -2.82
C GLN A 51 0.39 6.44 -3.74
N ASN A 52 0.14 5.57 -4.72
CA ASN A 52 -0.97 5.70 -5.66
C ASN A 52 -2.13 4.75 -5.36
N ASN A 53 -2.11 4.05 -4.22
CA ASN A 53 -3.02 2.96 -3.82
C ASN A 53 -3.41 2.02 -4.98
N ILE A 54 -2.43 1.64 -5.81
CA ILE A 54 -2.64 0.71 -6.93
C ILE A 54 -3.11 -0.67 -6.43
N PRO A 55 -2.58 -1.23 -5.32
CA PRO A 55 -3.07 -2.50 -4.79
C PRO A 55 -4.57 -2.47 -4.44
N GLU A 56 -5.03 -1.38 -3.81
CA GLU A 56 -6.41 -1.18 -3.39
C GLU A 56 -7.35 -1.03 -4.60
N LEU A 57 -6.95 -0.23 -5.60
CA LEU A 57 -7.67 -0.12 -6.87
C LEU A 57 -7.79 -1.48 -7.56
N MET A 58 -6.69 -2.25 -7.60
CA MET A 58 -6.70 -3.59 -8.19
C MET A 58 -7.60 -4.55 -7.42
N GLN A 59 -7.56 -4.53 -6.09
CA GLN A 59 -8.44 -5.35 -5.24
C GLN A 59 -9.91 -5.03 -5.51
N HIS A 60 -10.26 -3.74 -5.61
CA HIS A 60 -11.60 -3.31 -5.94
C HIS A 60 -12.06 -3.82 -7.30
N LEU A 61 -11.29 -3.57 -8.36
CA LEU A 61 -11.64 -4.02 -9.70
C LEU A 61 -11.78 -5.55 -9.79
N LEU A 62 -10.89 -6.29 -9.12
CA LEU A 62 -10.98 -7.75 -9.05
C LEU A 62 -12.23 -8.23 -8.31
N SER A 63 -12.66 -7.52 -7.26
CA SER A 63 -13.92 -7.83 -6.55
C SER A 63 -15.13 -7.64 -7.46
N LEU A 64 -15.18 -6.53 -8.21
CA LEU A 64 -16.27 -6.26 -9.18
C LEU A 64 -16.30 -7.33 -10.28
N MET A 65 -15.15 -7.69 -10.84
CA MET A 65 -15.01 -8.74 -11.83
C MET A 65 -15.49 -10.11 -11.33
N THR A 66 -15.15 -10.44 -10.08
CA THR A 66 -15.53 -11.72 -9.45
C THR A 66 -17.02 -11.78 -9.14
N TYR A 67 -17.59 -10.65 -8.70
CA TYR A 67 -18.99 -10.55 -8.33
C TYR A 67 -19.92 -10.53 -9.55
N HIS A 68 -19.64 -9.66 -10.52
CA HIS A 68 -20.51 -9.46 -11.68
C HIS A 68 -20.30 -10.48 -12.80
N GLN A 69 -19.12 -11.11 -12.87
CA GLN A 69 -18.75 -12.08 -13.91
C GLN A 69 -19.20 -11.65 -15.32
N PRO A 70 -18.78 -10.46 -15.79
CA PRO A 70 -19.28 -9.88 -17.03
C PRO A 70 -18.88 -10.72 -18.24
N ALA A 71 -19.77 -10.80 -19.24
CA ALA A 71 -19.53 -11.50 -20.49
C ALA A 71 -18.35 -10.90 -21.29
N ASP A 72 -18.13 -9.59 -21.18
CA ASP A 72 -16.95 -8.90 -21.71
C ASP A 72 -16.18 -8.21 -20.56
N PRO A 73 -15.19 -8.89 -19.97
CA PRO A 73 -14.33 -8.35 -18.92
C PRO A 73 -13.65 -7.04 -19.28
N LYS A 74 -13.25 -6.87 -20.55
CA LYS A 74 -12.46 -5.72 -20.97
C LYS A 74 -13.34 -4.49 -21.07
N ALA A 75 -14.51 -4.62 -21.71
CA ALA A 75 -15.47 -3.53 -21.82
C ALA A 75 -15.94 -3.07 -20.44
N PHE A 76 -16.27 -4.01 -19.56
CA PHE A 76 -16.66 -3.73 -18.17
C PHE A 76 -15.58 -2.96 -17.40
N MET A 77 -14.32 -3.42 -17.45
CA MET A 77 -13.21 -2.75 -16.77
C MET A 77 -12.95 -1.34 -17.29
N ILE A 78 -13.08 -1.11 -18.61
CA ILE A 78 -12.96 0.23 -19.19
C ILE A 78 -14.07 1.14 -18.65
N GLU A 79 -15.30 0.64 -18.58
CA GLU A 79 -16.44 1.39 -18.04
C GLU A 79 -16.22 1.76 -16.56
N GLU A 80 -15.85 0.80 -15.71
CA GLU A 80 -15.61 1.04 -14.28
C GLU A 80 -14.45 2.00 -14.04
N LEU A 81 -13.33 1.83 -14.75
CA LEU A 81 -12.22 2.79 -14.68
C LEU A 81 -12.62 4.19 -15.17
N THR A 82 -13.51 4.29 -16.16
CA THR A 82 -14.03 5.58 -16.63
C THR A 82 -14.95 6.21 -15.58
N LYS A 83 -15.79 5.43 -14.89
CA LYS A 83 -16.63 5.92 -13.78
C LYS A 83 -15.75 6.48 -12.66
N ILE A 84 -14.71 5.73 -12.27
CA ILE A 84 -13.72 6.16 -11.28
C ILE A 84 -13.01 7.45 -11.74
N GLN A 85 -12.53 7.50 -12.98
CA GLN A 85 -11.81 8.66 -13.52
C GLN A 85 -12.68 9.92 -13.58
N THR A 86 -13.98 9.77 -13.87
CA THR A 86 -14.91 10.88 -14.05
C THR A 86 -15.67 11.25 -12.77
N HIS A 87 -15.29 10.67 -11.64
CA HIS A 87 -15.98 10.81 -10.33
C HIS A 87 -17.49 10.51 -10.43
N LYS A 88 -17.86 9.66 -11.38
CA LYS A 88 -19.22 9.14 -11.56
C LYS A 88 -19.43 7.82 -10.83
N TYR A 89 -18.44 7.41 -10.04
CA TYR A 89 -18.68 6.38 -9.05
C TYR A 89 -19.71 6.96 -8.08
N ALA A 90 -20.89 6.33 -8.00
CA ALA A 90 -21.80 6.65 -6.92
C ALA A 90 -21.02 6.39 -5.62
N ASP A 91 -21.01 7.35 -4.70
CA ASP A 91 -20.43 7.12 -3.39
C ASP A 91 -20.96 5.77 -2.88
N LEU A 92 -20.07 4.84 -2.56
CA LEU A 92 -20.46 3.53 -2.01
C LEU A 92 -21.31 3.67 -0.75
N VAL A 93 -21.26 4.86 -0.14
CA VAL A 93 -21.97 5.26 1.06
C VAL A 93 -22.57 6.65 0.82
N GLU A 94 -23.89 6.74 0.74
CA GLU A 94 -24.60 8.01 0.62
C GLU A 94 -24.71 8.73 1.98
N ASP A 95 -25.12 10.00 1.98
CA ASP A 95 -25.33 10.77 3.22
C ASP A 95 -26.38 10.12 4.15
N SER A 96 -27.39 9.47 3.57
CA SER A 96 -28.38 8.67 4.31
C SER A 96 -27.72 7.48 4.98
N ASP A 97 -26.81 6.79 4.31
CA ASP A 97 -26.12 5.63 4.88
C ASP A 97 -25.24 6.04 6.06
N LEU A 98 -24.51 7.16 5.94
CA LEU A 98 -23.73 7.73 7.05
C LEU A 98 -24.62 8.11 8.24
N THR A 99 -25.81 8.63 7.96
CA THR A 99 -26.81 8.97 8.99
C THR A 99 -27.31 7.71 9.69
N THR A 100 -27.70 6.69 8.93
CA THR A 100 -28.14 5.40 9.46
C THR A 100 -27.04 4.72 10.28
N MET A 101 -25.80 4.72 9.81
CA MET A 101 -24.65 4.18 10.56
C MET A 101 -24.45 4.93 11.88
N PHE A 102 -24.52 6.26 11.88
CA PHE A 102 -24.42 7.05 13.10
C PHE A 102 -25.52 6.66 14.10
N GLU A 103 -26.77 6.58 13.63
CA GLU A 103 -27.92 6.22 14.48
C GLU A 103 -27.85 4.79 15.02
N MET A 104 -27.27 3.85 14.28
CA MET A 104 -27.04 2.48 14.73
C MET A 104 -25.95 2.40 15.82
N ILE A 105 -24.97 3.30 15.79
CA ILE A 105 -23.89 3.36 16.80
C ILE A 105 -24.36 4.14 18.04
N ASP A 106 -25.14 5.21 17.86
CA ASP A 106 -25.77 5.99 18.94
C ASP A 106 -27.05 5.31 19.46
N VAL A 107 -26.90 4.09 19.99
CA VAL A 107 -28.00 3.27 20.52
C VAL A 107 -28.79 4.01 21.60
N ASN A 108 -28.11 4.88 22.37
CA ASN A 108 -28.70 5.62 23.49
C ASN A 108 -29.30 6.97 23.07
N LYS A 109 -29.29 7.34 21.78
CA LYS A 109 -29.83 8.61 21.26
C LYS A 109 -29.26 9.83 21.98
N THR A 110 -27.96 9.82 22.22
CA THR A 110 -27.23 10.91 22.89
C THR A 110 -26.83 12.03 21.94
N GLU A 111 -27.04 11.86 20.64
CA GLU A 111 -26.58 12.73 19.55
C GLU A 111 -25.05 12.77 19.39
N PHE A 112 -24.33 11.89 20.11
CA PHE A 112 -22.89 11.75 20.07
C PHE A 112 -22.47 10.28 20.04
N ILE A 113 -21.41 9.98 19.31
CA ILE A 113 -20.73 8.68 19.37
C ILE A 113 -19.27 8.88 19.75
N SER A 114 -18.73 8.00 20.59
CA SER A 114 -17.32 8.04 20.95
C SER A 114 -16.45 7.35 19.89
N CYS A 115 -15.19 7.78 19.80
CA CYS A 115 -14.20 7.13 18.95
C CYS A 115 -14.06 5.62 19.25
N GLY A 116 -14.18 5.22 20.53
CA GLY A 116 -14.22 3.82 20.93
C GLY A 116 -15.43 3.06 20.35
N GLN A 117 -16.62 3.68 20.36
CA GLN A 117 -17.83 3.11 19.76
C GLN A 117 -17.69 2.93 18.25
N ILE A 118 -17.13 3.93 17.55
CA ILE A 118 -16.85 3.85 16.11
C ILE A 118 -15.89 2.69 15.80
N LYS A 119 -14.75 2.61 16.50
CA LYS A 119 -13.75 1.55 16.31
C LYS A 119 -14.32 0.15 16.57
N ASN A 120 -15.19 0.02 17.57
CA ASN A 120 -15.90 -1.23 17.86
C ASN A 120 -16.87 -1.59 16.72
N ALA A 121 -17.68 -0.63 16.24
CA ALA A 121 -18.61 -0.86 15.15
C ALA A 121 -17.89 -1.30 13.86
N MET A 122 -16.79 -0.62 13.51
CA MET A 122 -15.96 -1.00 12.35
C MET A 122 -15.37 -2.40 12.48
N ARG A 123 -14.83 -2.76 13.66
CA ARG A 123 -14.34 -4.12 13.93
C ARG A 123 -15.43 -5.18 13.75
N ASN A 124 -16.64 -4.91 14.25
CA ASN A 124 -17.76 -5.83 14.10
C ASN A 124 -18.22 -5.99 12.65
N LEU A 125 -18.07 -4.95 11.83
CA LEU A 125 -18.39 -4.97 10.40
C LEU A 125 -17.23 -5.51 9.54
N GLY A 126 -16.08 -5.86 10.13
CA GLY A 126 -14.89 -6.28 9.39
C GLY A 126 -14.25 -5.17 8.56
N ILE A 127 -14.59 -3.90 8.83
CA ILE A 127 -14.07 -2.73 8.12
C ILE A 127 -12.76 -2.30 8.80
N PRO A 128 -11.67 -2.07 8.03
CA PRO A 128 -10.44 -1.54 8.59
C PRO A 128 -10.66 -0.17 9.23
N ILE A 129 -10.09 0.06 10.41
CA ILE A 129 -10.17 1.37 11.07
C ILE A 129 -9.39 2.39 10.22
N PRO A 130 -10.02 3.49 9.75
CA PRO A 130 -9.34 4.50 8.96
C PRO A 130 -8.16 5.10 9.71
N ARG A 131 -7.04 5.34 9.01
CA ARG A 131 -5.82 5.89 9.62
C ARG A 131 -6.05 7.23 10.31
N VAL A 132 -6.99 8.05 9.84
CA VAL A 132 -7.35 9.33 10.49
C VAL A 132 -7.80 9.14 11.96
N MET A 133 -8.29 7.95 12.32
CA MET A 133 -8.76 7.66 13.68
C MET A 133 -7.69 7.10 14.63
N SER A 134 -6.48 6.79 14.14
CA SER A 134 -5.46 6.12 14.95
C SER A 134 -4.89 6.99 16.07
N GLY A 135 -5.02 8.32 15.98
CA GLY A 135 -4.54 9.28 17.00
C GLY A 135 -5.64 9.87 17.90
N ILE A 136 -6.90 9.53 17.67
CA ILE A 136 -8.04 10.14 18.40
C ILE A 136 -8.31 9.33 19.69
N PRO A 137 -8.35 9.98 20.87
CA PRO A 137 -8.70 9.31 22.14
C PRO A 137 -10.04 8.58 22.06
N GLU A 138 -10.15 7.41 22.70
CA GLU A 138 -11.40 6.61 22.63
C GLU A 138 -12.62 7.32 23.24
N THR A 139 -12.38 8.20 24.22
CA THR A 139 -13.40 8.98 24.90
C THR A 139 -13.86 10.20 24.10
N GLU A 140 -13.14 10.56 23.03
CA GLU A 140 -13.49 11.70 22.19
C GLU A 140 -14.85 11.45 21.56
N LYS A 141 -15.75 12.43 21.70
CA LYS A 141 -17.12 12.36 21.18
C LYS A 141 -17.20 13.11 19.86
N MET A 142 -17.98 12.55 18.95
CA MET A 142 -18.27 13.15 17.65
C MET A 142 -19.78 13.27 17.48
N ASP A 143 -20.23 14.44 17.03
CA ASP A 143 -21.58 14.62 16.51
C ASP A 143 -21.69 14.08 15.08
N ILE A 144 -22.91 14.05 14.53
CA ILE A 144 -23.17 13.53 13.18
C ILE A 144 -22.44 14.33 12.08
N LYS A 145 -22.21 15.63 12.29
CA LYS A 145 -21.52 16.49 11.32
C LYS A 145 -20.03 16.15 11.28
N GLN A 146 -19.41 16.02 12.45
CA GLN A 146 -18.02 15.59 12.60
C GLN A 146 -17.82 14.16 12.09
N TRP A 147 -18.78 13.26 12.35
CA TRP A 147 -18.79 11.90 11.80
C TRP A 147 -18.79 11.91 10.27
N LYS A 148 -19.74 12.61 9.63
CA LYS A 148 -19.82 12.71 8.16
C LYS A 148 -18.54 13.29 7.57
N GLN A 149 -17.98 14.32 8.20
CA GLN A 149 -16.74 14.94 7.77
C GLN A 149 -15.53 14.00 7.86
N HIS A 150 -15.38 13.26 8.96
CA HIS A 150 -14.20 12.42 9.17
C HIS A 150 -14.31 11.04 8.54
N ILE A 151 -15.50 10.47 8.45
CA ILE A 151 -15.70 9.07 8.06
C ILE A 151 -16.32 8.93 6.66
N GLY A 152 -17.22 9.83 6.27
CA GLY A 152 -17.72 9.88 4.88
C GLY A 152 -16.58 10.02 3.86
N ALA A 153 -15.59 10.87 4.17
CA ALA A 153 -14.41 11.05 3.34
C ALA A 153 -13.44 9.86 3.30
N ASN A 154 -13.62 8.84 4.16
CA ASN A 154 -12.71 7.68 4.31
C ASN A 154 -13.39 6.32 4.07
N LEU A 155 -14.70 6.30 3.79
CA LEU A 155 -15.46 5.07 3.51
C LEU A 155 -15.50 4.72 2.03
N ASP A 156 -15.17 5.67 1.15
CA ASP A 156 -14.93 5.34 -0.25
C ASP A 156 -13.67 4.45 -0.34
N VAL A 157 -13.79 3.35 -1.07
CA VAL A 157 -12.69 2.40 -1.36
C VAL A 157 -11.48 3.11 -1.97
N LEU A 158 -11.71 4.22 -2.68
CA LEU A 158 -10.66 5.02 -3.30
C LEU A 158 -10.27 6.26 -2.48
N SER A 159 -10.86 6.44 -1.29
CA SER A 159 -10.50 7.55 -0.40
C SER A 159 -8.99 7.59 -0.15
N GLY A 160 -8.41 8.78 -0.35
CA GLY A 160 -6.96 8.98 -0.25
C GLY A 160 -6.17 8.71 -1.53
N THR A 161 -6.79 8.23 -2.62
CA THR A 161 -6.17 8.21 -3.95
C THR A 161 -6.29 9.55 -4.66
N ARG A 162 -5.46 9.78 -5.68
CA ARG A 162 -5.64 10.86 -6.67
C ARG A 162 -6.90 10.73 -7.52
N TYR A 163 -7.63 9.62 -7.40
CA TYR A 163 -8.85 9.34 -8.16
C TYR A 163 -10.12 9.70 -7.39
N ALA A 164 -10.00 9.99 -6.09
CA ALA A 164 -11.09 10.41 -5.21
C ALA A 164 -11.04 11.91 -4.84
N ARG A 165 -10.20 12.73 -5.50
CA ARG A 165 -10.12 14.18 -5.30
C ARG A 165 -10.47 14.96 -6.56
#